data_AF-A0A6P8XHR6-F1
#
_entry.id   AF-A0A6P8XHR6-F1
#
_cell.length_a   1.000
_cell.length_b   1.000
_cell.length_c   1.000
_cell.angle_alpha   90.00
_cell.angle_beta   90.00
_cell.angle_gamma   90.00
#
_symmetry.space_group_name_H-M   'P 1'
#
loop_
_entity.id
_entity.type
_entity.pdbx_description
1 polymer ?
#
loop_
_entity_poly.entity_id
_entity_poly.type
_entity_poly.pdbx_seq_one_letter_code
_entity_poly.pdbx_strand_id
1 'polypeptide(L)'
;MLRSLSTTRKELGALRAVFLRSQAVRRGANYGVRALSNTCHLQANSSTLNKPILSKPQVLSTWGYNFARSYASLPEHIRVPLPALSPTMERGSIVSWEKKEGDKLNEGDLLCEIETDKATMGFETPEEGYLAKILVPGGSKDVPIGQLVCIIVPDAESVAAFKDFQDTGSAPAAAPAAAAPPPPAPVAAAPVAAAVAPPPPPPPAAAPAAAQPKPAPAAAAAKPGAPAAFKDIPLTTMRSVIAKRLLESKQNLPHYYVTVECEVDKLLKLRANVNKKYEKEGVRVSVNDFIIKAVATACRKVPEANSAWMDTFIREYSDVDVSVAVSTDKGLITPIVFSADRKGVVEISKSVKELAGKARDNKLQPHEFQGGTISISNLGMFGVNQFCAVINPPQSCILAIGTTTKKLVADPDSLKGFREVNVLTVTLSADHRVVDGAVAAVWLKHFREFMEDPQTMIL
;
A
#
# COMPACT_ATOMS: atom_id res chain seq x y z
N MET A 1 -24.94 -63.10 -34.64
CA MET A 1 -24.34 -61.75 -34.72
C MET A 1 -25.35 -60.60 -34.65
N LEU A 2 -26.54 -60.66 -35.28
CA LEU A 2 -27.42 -59.48 -35.45
C LEU A 2 -27.94 -58.76 -34.17
N ARG A 3 -27.95 -59.39 -32.98
CA ARG A 3 -28.41 -58.73 -31.73
C ARG A 3 -27.38 -57.83 -31.04
N SER A 4 -26.12 -57.80 -31.48
CA SER A 4 -25.06 -56.97 -30.86
C SER A 4 -24.98 -55.55 -31.45
N LEU A 5 -25.37 -55.39 -32.72
CA LEU A 5 -25.27 -54.12 -33.47
C LEU A 5 -26.40 -53.12 -33.17
N SER A 6 -27.48 -53.56 -32.51
CA SER A 6 -28.60 -52.70 -32.13
C SER A 6 -28.34 -51.91 -30.85
N THR A 7 -27.62 -52.49 -29.89
CA THR A 7 -27.26 -51.85 -28.60
C THR A 7 -26.29 -50.70 -28.81
N THR A 8 -25.18 -50.94 -29.52
CA THR A 8 -24.16 -49.93 -29.84
C THR A 8 -24.73 -48.74 -30.62
N ARG A 9 -25.70 -48.96 -31.52
CA ARG A 9 -26.38 -47.86 -32.23
C ARG A 9 -27.22 -46.97 -31.31
N LYS A 10 -27.78 -47.50 -30.21
CA LYS A 10 -28.54 -46.70 -29.22
C LYS A 10 -27.60 -45.86 -28.34
N GLU A 11 -26.47 -46.40 -27.90
CA GLU A 11 -25.53 -45.68 -27.04
C GLU A 11 -24.82 -44.53 -27.77
N LEU A 12 -24.41 -44.72 -29.04
CA LEU A 12 -23.91 -43.60 -29.86
C LEU A 12 -24.96 -42.51 -30.05
N GLY A 13 -26.26 -42.87 -30.12
CA GLY A 13 -27.36 -41.90 -30.18
C GLY A 13 -27.46 -41.05 -28.91
N ALA A 14 -27.38 -41.70 -27.74
CA ALA A 14 -27.42 -41.03 -26.44
C ALA A 14 -26.23 -40.08 -26.23
N LEU A 15 -25.00 -40.54 -26.52
CA LEU A 15 -23.79 -39.72 -26.43
C LEU A 15 -23.85 -38.48 -27.34
N ARG A 16 -24.35 -38.63 -28.57
CA ARG A 16 -24.49 -37.50 -29.51
C ARG A 16 -25.52 -36.47 -29.03
N ALA A 17 -26.60 -36.91 -28.39
CA ALA A 17 -27.61 -36.03 -27.80
C ALA A 17 -27.08 -35.26 -26.57
N VAL A 18 -26.29 -35.90 -25.71
CA VAL A 18 -25.63 -35.25 -24.56
C VAL A 18 -24.62 -34.19 -25.03
N PHE A 19 -23.81 -34.51 -26.05
CA PHE A 19 -22.82 -33.57 -26.59
C PHE A 19 -23.49 -32.32 -27.22
N LEU A 20 -24.58 -32.51 -27.96
CA LEU A 20 -25.37 -31.40 -28.54
C LEU A 20 -26.03 -30.52 -27.47
N ARG A 21 -26.59 -31.10 -26.40
CA ARG A 21 -27.12 -30.31 -25.26
C ARG A 21 -26.02 -29.53 -24.54
N SER A 22 -24.82 -30.11 -24.36
CA SER A 22 -23.66 -29.43 -23.78
C SER A 22 -23.21 -28.22 -24.61
N GLN A 23 -23.17 -28.34 -25.95
CA GLN A 23 -22.84 -27.22 -26.82
C GLN A 23 -23.92 -26.12 -26.86
N ALA A 24 -25.21 -26.48 -26.75
CA ALA A 24 -26.29 -25.50 -26.66
C ALA A 24 -26.16 -24.63 -25.39
N VAL A 25 -25.93 -25.25 -24.23
CA VAL A 25 -25.74 -24.54 -22.95
C VAL A 25 -24.52 -23.61 -22.99
N ARG A 26 -23.43 -23.99 -23.68
CA ARG A 26 -22.23 -23.13 -23.82
C ARG A 26 -22.36 -22.00 -24.86
N ARG A 27 -23.41 -21.97 -25.68
CA ARG A 27 -23.68 -20.85 -26.61
C ARG A 27 -24.65 -19.80 -26.06
N GLY A 28 -25.38 -20.11 -24.99
CA GLY A 28 -26.30 -19.15 -24.34
C GLY A 28 -25.64 -18.13 -23.39
N ALA A 29 -24.33 -18.25 -23.13
CA ALA A 29 -23.65 -17.48 -22.08
C ALA A 29 -22.82 -16.26 -22.58
N ASN A 30 -22.72 -16.03 -23.89
CA ASN A 30 -21.79 -15.06 -24.50
C ASN A 30 -22.47 -13.88 -25.24
N TYR A 31 -23.70 -13.53 -24.87
CA TYR A 31 -24.36 -12.27 -25.28
C TYR A 31 -25.05 -11.63 -24.08
N GLY A 32 -24.49 -10.50 -23.60
CA GLY A 32 -24.98 -9.86 -22.36
C GLY A 32 -24.14 -8.69 -21.86
N VAL A 33 -23.59 -7.85 -22.74
CA VAL A 33 -22.78 -6.68 -22.36
C VAL A 33 -23.16 -5.45 -23.22
N ARG A 34 -23.45 -4.33 -22.53
CA ARG A 34 -23.77 -2.97 -23.03
C ARG A 34 -25.16 -2.77 -23.69
N ALA A 35 -25.56 -1.49 -23.67
CA ALA A 35 -26.85 -0.89 -24.07
C ALA A 35 -28.05 -1.24 -23.15
N LEU A 36 -28.94 -0.30 -22.79
CA LEU A 36 -28.93 1.17 -22.97
C LEU A 36 -29.84 1.86 -21.93
N SER A 37 -29.46 3.09 -21.56
CA SER A 37 -30.29 4.29 -21.24
C SER A 37 -31.52 4.24 -20.30
N ASN A 38 -31.71 5.36 -19.61
CA ASN A 38 -33.03 5.85 -19.17
C ASN A 38 -34.03 5.89 -20.34
N THR A 39 -35.32 5.66 -20.08
CA THR A 39 -36.37 6.69 -20.14
C THR A 39 -37.73 6.16 -19.66
N CYS A 40 -38.49 7.06 -19.05
CA CYS A 40 -39.88 6.92 -18.58
C CYS A 40 -40.84 6.19 -19.54
N HIS A 41 -41.84 5.51 -18.97
CA HIS A 41 -43.15 5.41 -19.62
C HIS A 41 -44.27 5.68 -18.61
N LEU A 42 -45.10 6.68 -18.86
CA LEU A 42 -46.38 6.83 -18.18
C LEU A 42 -47.38 5.80 -18.68
N GLN A 43 -48.31 5.40 -17.82
CA GLN A 43 -49.61 4.89 -18.26
C GLN A 43 -50.71 5.40 -17.32
N ALA A 44 -51.25 6.57 -17.64
CA ALA A 44 -52.49 7.05 -17.04
C ALA A 44 -53.67 6.32 -17.69
N ASN A 45 -54.77 6.16 -16.96
CA ASN A 45 -56.05 5.73 -17.50
C ASN A 45 -57.18 6.51 -16.81
N SER A 46 -58.28 6.82 -17.51
CA SER A 46 -59.13 7.98 -17.16
C SER A 46 -60.63 7.76 -17.32
N SER A 47 -61.40 8.17 -16.32
CA SER A 47 -62.85 8.36 -16.33
C SER A 47 -63.30 9.22 -15.14
N THR A 48 -64.25 10.15 -15.17
CA THR A 48 -64.79 11.10 -16.17
C THR A 48 -65.91 11.87 -15.44
N LEU A 49 -65.78 13.20 -15.32
CA LEU A 49 -66.85 14.17 -14.96
C LEU A 49 -67.45 14.05 -13.52
N ASN A 50 -68.05 15.09 -12.91
CA ASN A 50 -68.50 16.41 -13.39
C ASN A 50 -68.19 17.56 -12.37
N LYS A 51 -68.64 18.80 -12.65
CA LYS A 51 -68.17 20.09 -12.06
C LYS A 51 -69.00 20.60 -10.82
N PRO A 52 -68.97 21.90 -10.39
CA PRO A 52 -68.12 22.35 -9.28
C PRO A 52 -68.81 23.26 -8.20
N ILE A 53 -68.23 23.38 -7.00
CA ILE A 53 -68.52 24.49 -6.06
C ILE A 53 -67.20 25.02 -5.44
N LEU A 54 -67.16 26.34 -5.16
CA LEU A 54 -65.95 27.10 -4.83
C LEU A 54 -65.85 27.46 -3.33
N SER A 55 -64.86 26.95 -2.61
CA SER A 55 -64.42 27.54 -1.33
C SER A 55 -62.94 27.24 -0.98
N LYS A 56 -62.15 28.32 -0.90
CA LYS A 56 -60.84 28.49 -0.25
C LYS A 56 -60.08 27.20 0.17
N PRO A 57 -59.10 26.71 -0.62
CA PRO A 57 -58.13 25.74 -0.10
C PRO A 57 -57.24 26.40 0.96
N GLN A 58 -57.07 25.77 2.12
CA GLN A 58 -55.99 26.13 3.03
C GLN A 58 -54.65 25.76 2.40
N VAL A 59 -53.64 26.62 2.58
CA VAL A 59 -52.28 26.37 2.07
C VAL A 59 -51.64 25.29 2.93
N LEU A 60 -51.81 24.03 2.53
CA LEU A 60 -50.97 22.94 3.02
C LEU A 60 -49.52 23.28 2.67
N SER A 61 -48.65 23.24 3.68
CA SER A 61 -47.25 23.61 3.52
C SER A 61 -46.60 22.76 2.44
N THR A 62 -45.94 23.43 1.50
CA THR A 62 -45.05 22.74 0.56
C THR A 62 -44.03 21.96 1.38
N TRP A 63 -43.89 20.66 1.10
CA TRP A 63 -42.76 19.88 1.54
C TRP A 63 -41.52 20.42 0.83
N GLY A 64 -40.92 21.44 1.43
CA GLY A 64 -39.62 21.94 1.02
C GLY A 64 -38.62 20.80 1.17
N TYR A 65 -38.10 20.32 0.05
CA TYR A 65 -36.97 19.42 0.04
C TYR A 65 -35.79 20.14 0.67
N ASN A 66 -35.59 19.96 1.97
CA ASN A 66 -34.38 20.35 2.67
C ASN A 66 -33.23 19.51 2.13
N PHE A 67 -32.66 20.01 1.03
CA PHE A 67 -31.52 19.43 0.34
C PHE A 67 -30.30 19.61 1.24
N ALA A 68 -30.12 18.67 2.17
CA ALA A 68 -29.08 18.68 3.18
C ALA A 68 -27.69 18.51 2.54
N ARG A 69 -27.20 19.59 1.94
CA ARG A 69 -25.91 19.69 1.25
C ARG A 69 -25.10 20.86 1.80
N SER A 70 -25.00 20.92 3.13
CA SER A 70 -24.08 21.79 3.86
C SER A 70 -22.62 21.32 3.71
N TYR A 71 -22.14 21.25 2.47
CA TYR A 71 -20.72 21.38 2.19
C TYR A 71 -20.38 22.86 2.41
N ALA A 72 -19.74 23.17 3.52
CA ALA A 72 -19.14 24.49 3.74
C ALA A 72 -17.85 24.59 2.91
N SER A 73 -18.00 24.73 1.59
CA SER A 73 -16.89 25.01 0.68
C SER A 73 -16.41 26.44 0.92
N LEU A 74 -15.37 26.59 1.75
CA LEU A 74 -14.50 27.76 1.68
C LEU A 74 -14.00 27.92 0.23
N PRO A 75 -13.87 29.16 -0.28
CA PRO A 75 -13.22 29.39 -1.57
C PRO A 75 -11.82 28.79 -1.63
N GLU A 76 -11.29 28.65 -2.84
CA GLU A 76 -9.89 28.27 -3.05
C GLU A 76 -8.97 29.29 -2.34
N HIS A 77 -8.13 28.80 -1.43
CA HIS A 77 -7.30 29.64 -0.56
C HIS A 77 -5.97 28.97 -0.26
N ILE A 78 -4.90 29.73 -0.43
CA ILE A 78 -3.52 29.34 -0.18
C ILE A 78 -3.21 29.65 1.29
N ARG A 79 -2.63 28.66 1.99
CA ARG A 79 -2.24 28.77 3.40
C ARG A 79 -0.73 28.95 3.45
N VAL A 80 -0.26 30.09 3.97
CA VAL A 80 1.16 30.44 3.96
C VAL A 80 1.76 30.23 5.35
N PRO A 81 2.44 29.08 5.61
CA PRO A 81 3.18 28.86 6.84
C PRO A 81 4.51 29.60 6.85
N LEU A 82 5.09 29.79 8.04
CA LEU A 82 6.45 30.31 8.21
C LEU A 82 7.46 29.34 7.57
N PRO A 83 8.23 29.75 6.54
CA PRO A 83 9.22 28.88 5.89
C PRO A 83 10.54 28.80 6.66
N ALA A 84 11.35 27.79 6.36
CA ALA A 84 12.72 27.67 6.84
C ALA A 84 13.65 28.53 5.98
N LEU A 85 13.97 29.76 6.41
CA LEU A 85 14.87 30.67 5.70
C LEU A 85 16.37 30.36 5.89
N SER A 86 16.71 29.43 6.78
CA SER A 86 18.08 28.96 7.02
C SER A 86 18.09 27.45 7.36
N PRO A 87 19.09 26.67 6.90
CA PRO A 87 19.15 25.22 7.13
C PRO A 87 19.39 24.80 8.59
N THR A 88 19.63 25.75 9.51
CA THR A 88 19.79 25.51 10.95
C THR A 88 18.70 26.18 11.80
N MET A 89 17.66 26.72 11.17
CA MET A 89 16.60 27.48 11.83
C MET A 89 15.51 26.55 12.38
N GLU A 90 15.03 26.80 13.61
CA GLU A 90 13.83 26.15 14.17
C GLU A 90 12.66 27.15 14.35
N ARG A 91 12.98 28.44 14.51
CA ARG A 91 12.04 29.53 14.86
C ARG A 91 12.50 30.85 14.23
N GLY A 92 11.58 31.78 14.03
CA GLY A 92 11.87 33.16 13.62
C GLY A 92 11.02 34.17 14.39
N SER A 93 11.36 35.46 14.28
CA SER A 93 10.54 36.55 14.82
C SER A 93 10.09 37.47 13.68
N ILE A 94 8.81 37.82 13.61
CA ILE A 94 8.30 38.72 12.57
C ILE A 94 8.46 40.16 13.09
N VAL A 95 9.25 40.98 12.39
CA VAL A 95 9.58 42.35 12.79
C VAL A 95 8.46 43.31 12.38
N SER A 96 8.25 43.49 11.07
CA SER A 96 7.20 44.33 10.47
C SER A 96 6.45 43.59 9.37
N TRP A 97 5.26 44.09 9.03
CA TRP A 97 4.50 43.71 7.85
C TRP A 97 4.43 44.90 6.89
N GLU A 98 4.86 44.70 5.64
CA GLU A 98 4.84 45.73 4.59
C GLU A 98 3.53 45.72 3.78
N LYS A 99 2.73 44.67 3.93
CA LYS A 99 1.43 44.45 3.28
C LYS A 99 0.30 44.33 4.29
N LYS A 100 -0.91 44.75 3.91
CA LYS A 100 -2.12 44.78 4.76
C LYS A 100 -3.21 43.86 4.23
N GLU A 101 -4.15 43.51 5.09
CA GLU A 101 -5.32 42.70 4.74
C GLU A 101 -6.15 43.40 3.64
N GLY A 102 -6.33 42.72 2.51
CA GLY A 102 -6.98 43.23 1.30
C GLY A 102 -6.03 43.70 0.20
N ASP A 103 -4.73 43.84 0.45
CA ASP A 103 -3.76 44.26 -0.59
C ASP A 103 -3.55 43.18 -1.65
N LYS A 104 -3.35 43.59 -2.91
CA LYS A 104 -2.90 42.71 -3.99
C LYS A 104 -1.40 42.41 -3.86
N LEU A 105 -1.06 41.15 -4.11
CA LEU A 105 0.28 40.60 -4.19
C LEU A 105 0.57 40.13 -5.62
N ASN A 106 1.84 40.15 -6.00
CA ASN A 106 2.37 39.56 -7.22
C ASN A 106 3.57 38.66 -6.84
N GLU A 107 4.03 37.82 -7.75
CA GLU A 107 5.22 36.98 -7.51
C GLU A 107 6.45 37.86 -7.20
N GLY A 108 7.10 37.61 -6.06
CA GLY A 108 8.26 38.37 -5.58
C GLY A 108 7.94 39.61 -4.72
N ASP A 109 6.67 39.95 -4.47
CA ASP A 109 6.32 41.06 -3.57
C ASP A 109 6.70 40.72 -2.11
N LEU A 110 7.46 41.60 -1.45
CA LEU A 110 7.80 41.49 -0.01
C LEU A 110 6.55 41.59 0.87
N LEU A 111 6.39 40.63 1.79
CA LEU A 111 5.28 40.54 2.76
C LEU A 111 5.65 41.14 4.12
N CYS A 112 6.75 40.67 4.70
CA CYS A 112 7.18 40.98 6.06
C CYS A 112 8.69 40.76 6.24
N GLU A 113 9.28 41.42 7.24
CA GLU A 113 10.66 41.18 7.66
C GLU A 113 10.72 40.13 8.78
N ILE A 114 11.61 39.15 8.64
CA ILE A 114 11.79 38.05 9.60
C ILE A 114 13.21 38.09 10.16
N GLU A 115 13.32 38.29 11.47
CA GLU A 115 14.57 38.20 12.23
C GLU A 115 14.86 36.72 12.58
N THR A 116 16.06 36.26 12.19
CA THR A 116 16.57 34.90 12.44
C THR A 116 17.84 34.94 13.30
N ASP A 117 18.34 33.77 13.70
CA ASP A 117 19.57 33.64 14.51
C ASP A 117 20.87 34.00 13.77
N LYS A 118 20.79 34.40 12.49
CA LYS A 118 21.93 34.77 11.64
C LYS A 118 21.74 36.08 10.86
N ALA A 119 20.52 36.44 10.48
CA ALA A 119 20.22 37.67 9.75
C ALA A 119 18.73 38.06 9.87
N THR A 120 18.42 39.34 9.66
CA THR A 120 17.07 39.76 9.25
C THR A 120 16.94 39.54 7.75
N MET A 121 15.87 38.87 7.32
CA MET A 121 15.60 38.54 5.92
C MET A 121 14.15 38.89 5.58
N GLY A 122 13.93 39.45 4.39
CA GLY A 122 12.58 39.66 3.86
C GLY A 122 11.95 38.34 3.43
N PHE A 123 10.64 38.20 3.65
CA PHE A 123 9.84 37.10 3.12
C PHE A 123 9.01 37.56 1.92
N GLU A 124 9.35 37.04 0.74
CA GLU A 124 8.71 37.37 -0.53
C GLU A 124 7.54 36.40 -0.86
N THR A 125 6.54 36.91 -1.58
CA THR A 125 5.36 36.12 -1.96
C THR A 125 5.69 35.17 -3.13
N PRO A 126 5.47 33.84 -3.00
CA PRO A 126 5.79 32.88 -4.05
C PRO A 126 4.71 32.73 -5.15
N GLU A 127 3.50 33.28 -4.94
CA GLU A 127 2.32 33.10 -5.81
C GLU A 127 1.48 34.40 -5.85
N GLU A 128 0.83 34.72 -6.97
CA GLU A 128 -0.05 35.90 -7.06
C GLU A 128 -1.37 35.74 -6.27
N GLY A 129 -1.91 36.84 -5.74
CA GLY A 129 -3.24 36.84 -5.10
C GLY A 129 -3.56 38.09 -4.28
N TYR A 130 -4.48 37.96 -3.34
CA TYR A 130 -4.85 38.99 -2.36
C TYR A 130 -4.62 38.48 -0.93
N LEU A 131 -4.05 39.33 -0.07
CA LEU A 131 -3.78 38.98 1.34
C LEU A 131 -5.08 38.98 2.15
N ALA A 132 -5.71 37.82 2.33
CA ALA A 132 -7.06 37.73 2.88
C ALA A 132 -7.14 37.94 4.40
N LYS A 133 -6.14 37.47 5.15
CA LYS A 133 -6.02 37.68 6.61
C LYS A 133 -4.60 37.43 7.12
N ILE A 134 -4.16 38.24 8.08
CA ILE A 134 -2.93 38.05 8.86
C ILE A 134 -3.30 37.36 10.18
N LEU A 135 -2.59 36.26 10.51
CA LEU A 135 -2.85 35.48 11.72
C LEU A 135 -1.76 35.67 12.80
N VAL A 136 -0.58 36.16 12.42
CA VAL A 136 0.52 36.50 13.35
C VAL A 136 0.90 37.98 13.17
N PRO A 137 0.66 38.85 14.17
CA PRO A 137 0.97 40.28 14.06
C PRO A 137 2.48 40.54 14.09
N GLY A 138 2.91 41.68 13.53
CA GLY A 138 4.30 42.14 13.61
C GLY A 138 4.74 42.39 15.07
N GLY A 139 6.02 42.18 15.34
CA GLY A 139 6.60 42.16 16.69
C GLY A 139 6.51 40.80 17.41
N SER A 140 5.93 39.76 16.78
CA SER A 140 5.82 38.42 17.36
C SER A 140 7.14 37.67 17.35
N LYS A 141 7.58 37.19 18.52
CA LYS A 141 8.84 36.45 18.72
C LYS A 141 8.61 34.94 18.86
N ASP A 142 9.66 34.16 18.61
CA ASP A 142 9.69 32.69 18.78
C ASP A 142 8.61 31.93 17.97
N VAL A 143 8.24 32.43 16.79
CA VAL A 143 7.28 31.76 15.90
C VAL A 143 7.95 30.50 15.32
N PRO A 144 7.42 29.29 15.54
CA PRO A 144 7.98 28.05 15.00
C PRO A 144 7.73 27.92 13.49
N ILE A 145 8.69 27.30 12.79
CA ILE A 145 8.55 26.95 11.37
C ILE A 145 7.32 26.05 11.18
N GLY A 146 6.54 26.32 10.13
CA GLY A 146 5.30 25.60 9.84
C GLY A 146 4.03 26.17 10.51
N GLN A 147 4.13 27.15 11.44
CA GLN A 147 2.95 27.88 11.91
C GLN A 147 2.35 28.70 10.77
N LEU A 148 1.02 28.71 10.64
CA LEU A 148 0.30 29.52 9.65
C LEU A 148 0.43 31.02 9.97
N VAL A 149 0.97 31.80 9.02
CA VAL A 149 1.26 33.23 9.20
C VAL A 149 0.18 34.11 8.55
N CYS A 150 -0.23 33.77 7.33
CA CYS A 150 -1.33 34.43 6.63
C CYS A 150 -2.07 33.49 5.66
N ILE A 151 -3.19 33.99 5.11
CA ILE A 151 -3.97 33.32 4.06
C ILE A 151 -3.99 34.22 2.82
N ILE A 152 -3.70 33.64 1.65
CA ILE A 152 -3.78 34.31 0.34
C ILE A 152 -4.95 33.69 -0.43
N VAL A 153 -5.66 34.50 -1.20
CA VAL A 153 -6.85 34.11 -1.98
C VAL A 153 -6.75 34.72 -3.38
N PRO A 154 -7.04 33.97 -4.48
CA PRO A 154 -6.91 34.50 -5.83
C PRO A 154 -7.94 35.60 -6.17
N ASP A 155 -9.15 35.49 -5.63
CA ASP A 155 -10.25 36.42 -5.90
C ASP A 155 -10.45 37.48 -4.80
N ALA A 156 -10.47 38.75 -5.19
CA ALA A 156 -10.73 39.87 -4.27
C ALA A 156 -12.11 39.79 -3.57
N GLU A 157 -13.13 39.22 -4.23
CA GLU A 157 -14.47 39.07 -3.65
C GLU A 157 -14.49 38.09 -2.46
N SER A 158 -13.61 37.08 -2.49
CA SER A 158 -13.53 36.03 -1.46
C SER A 158 -12.84 36.50 -0.17
N VAL A 159 -12.08 37.61 -0.20
CA VAL A 159 -11.43 38.21 0.98
C VAL A 159 -12.44 38.50 2.11
N ALA A 160 -13.68 38.89 1.77
CA ALA A 160 -14.72 39.16 2.75
C ALA A 160 -15.12 37.92 3.59
N ALA A 161 -14.97 36.71 3.05
CA ALA A 161 -15.40 35.47 3.71
C ALA A 161 -14.44 34.99 4.83
N PHE A 162 -13.19 35.46 4.85
CA PHE A 162 -12.17 35.02 5.82
C PHE A 162 -12.05 35.92 7.05
N LYS A 163 -12.80 37.02 7.14
CA LYS A 163 -12.73 37.99 8.25
C LYS A 163 -12.94 37.35 9.63
N ASP A 164 -13.94 36.49 9.76
CA ASP A 164 -14.26 35.78 11.00
C ASP A 164 -13.50 34.44 11.16
N PHE A 165 -12.54 34.12 10.27
CA PHE A 165 -11.74 32.91 10.38
C PHE A 165 -10.91 32.92 11.67
N GLN A 166 -11.11 31.90 12.51
CA GLN A 166 -10.31 31.59 13.70
C GLN A 166 -9.87 30.13 13.62
N ASP A 167 -8.59 29.85 13.85
CA ASP A 167 -8.05 28.50 13.78
C ASP A 167 -8.49 27.68 15.00
N THR A 168 -9.51 26.84 14.83
CA THR A 168 -10.11 26.06 15.94
C THR A 168 -9.30 24.80 16.29
N GLY A 169 -8.03 24.99 16.62
CA GLY A 169 -7.26 24.07 17.46
C GLY A 169 -6.97 22.68 16.89
N SER A 170 -6.31 22.61 15.73
CA SER A 170 -5.65 21.38 15.27
C SER A 170 -4.18 21.62 14.92
N ALA A 171 -3.31 21.59 15.93
CA ALA A 171 -1.87 21.50 15.72
C ALA A 171 -1.49 20.24 14.91
N PRO A 172 -0.28 20.21 14.35
CA PRO A 172 0.07 20.92 13.13
C PRO A 172 -0.46 20.18 11.89
N ALA A 173 -1.30 20.84 11.08
CA ALA A 173 -1.49 20.47 9.68
C ALA A 173 -0.30 21.01 8.88
N ALA A 174 0.88 20.40 9.07
CA ALA A 174 2.06 20.72 8.31
C ALA A 174 1.80 20.51 6.81
N ALA A 175 2.18 21.49 5.99
CA ALA A 175 2.06 21.41 4.54
C ALA A 175 2.92 20.22 4.01
N PRO A 176 2.57 19.55 2.89
CA PRO A 176 3.24 18.31 2.46
C PRO A 176 4.45 18.56 1.53
N ALA A 177 5.58 17.88 1.77
CA ALA A 177 6.83 18.11 1.04
C ALA A 177 6.80 17.71 -0.45
N ALA A 178 7.31 18.53 -1.38
CA ALA A 178 7.62 19.95 -1.20
C ALA A 178 6.32 20.78 -1.19
N ALA A 179 6.05 21.70 -0.25
CA ALA A 179 6.65 22.08 1.04
C ALA A 179 6.20 21.40 2.37
N ALA A 180 7.09 20.78 3.19
CA ALA A 180 6.98 20.51 4.66
C ALA A 180 6.46 19.10 5.22
N PRO A 181 6.32 18.84 6.58
CA PRO A 181 6.13 17.50 7.21
C PRO A 181 4.66 17.06 7.58
N PRO A 182 4.40 16.02 8.45
CA PRO A 182 3.04 15.52 8.83
C PRO A 182 2.60 15.69 10.34
N PRO A 183 2.08 14.68 11.11
CA PRO A 183 0.67 14.58 11.60
C PRO A 183 0.40 14.81 13.13
N PRO A 184 -0.87 14.76 13.63
CA PRO A 184 -1.21 15.23 15.00
C PRO A 184 -2.01 14.30 15.97
N ALA A 185 -1.84 14.51 17.30
CA ALA A 185 -2.73 14.23 18.47
C ALA A 185 -2.01 14.70 19.80
N PRO A 186 -2.54 14.63 21.07
CA PRO A 186 -3.90 14.32 21.61
C PRO A 186 -4.40 15.12 22.90
N VAL A 187 -5.65 14.84 23.35
CA VAL A 187 -6.34 14.94 24.71
C VAL A 187 -6.45 16.19 25.65
N ALA A 188 -7.70 16.36 26.18
CA ALA A 188 -8.15 16.59 27.61
C ALA A 188 -8.03 17.97 28.33
N ALA A 189 -8.82 18.31 29.40
CA ALA A 189 -10.20 17.94 29.87
C ALA A 189 -10.68 18.72 31.15
N ALA A 190 -12.02 18.78 31.40
CA ALA A 190 -12.74 19.00 32.69
C ALA A 190 -12.68 20.41 33.38
N PRO A 191 -13.47 20.76 34.46
CA PRO A 191 -14.48 20.00 35.25
C PRO A 191 -15.89 20.69 35.40
N VAL A 192 -16.63 20.50 36.53
CA VAL A 192 -18.13 20.51 36.62
C VAL A 192 -18.74 20.98 37.98
N ALA A 193 -19.92 21.66 37.99
CA ALA A 193 -21.02 21.67 39.01
C ALA A 193 -22.18 22.61 38.55
N ALA A 194 -23.52 22.40 38.59
CA ALA A 194 -24.49 21.63 39.40
C ALA A 194 -25.13 22.45 40.58
N ALA A 195 -26.46 22.53 40.83
CA ALA A 195 -27.67 22.00 40.14
C ALA A 195 -28.60 23.15 39.61
N VAL A 196 -29.90 23.40 39.92
CA VAL A 196 -30.97 22.88 40.84
C VAL A 196 -32.36 23.22 40.22
N ALA A 197 -33.46 22.45 40.44
CA ALA A 197 -34.82 22.81 39.96
C ALA A 197 -36.03 22.09 40.64
N PRO A 198 -37.17 22.77 40.91
CA PRO A 198 -38.47 22.15 41.30
C PRO A 198 -39.75 22.66 40.55
N PRO A 199 -40.82 21.85 40.36
CA PRO A 199 -42.14 22.25 39.80
C PRO A 199 -43.27 22.37 40.87
N PRO A 200 -44.29 23.23 40.67
CA PRO A 200 -45.63 22.79 40.18
C PRO A 200 -46.33 23.93 39.32
N PRO A 201 -47.67 24.04 39.10
CA PRO A 201 -48.83 23.15 39.33
C PRO A 201 -49.84 22.98 38.13
N PRO A 202 -50.85 22.08 38.23
CA PRO A 202 -52.14 22.11 37.50
C PRO A 202 -53.15 23.12 38.15
N PRO A 203 -54.44 23.31 37.76
CA PRO A 203 -55.38 22.54 36.89
C PRO A 203 -56.02 23.48 35.78
N PRO A 204 -57.27 23.38 35.22
CA PRO A 204 -58.42 22.44 35.35
C PRO A 204 -58.84 21.75 34.02
N ALA A 205 -60.14 21.64 33.69
CA ALA A 205 -60.68 20.57 32.81
C ALA A 205 -61.94 20.89 31.97
N ALA A 206 -62.09 20.15 30.87
CA ALA A 206 -63.35 19.79 30.20
C ALA A 206 -63.22 18.36 29.60
N ALA A 207 -64.33 17.65 29.40
CA ALA A 207 -64.37 16.21 29.06
C ALA A 207 -65.65 15.86 28.26
N PRO A 208 -65.91 14.60 27.87
CA PRO A 208 -65.03 13.60 27.22
C PRO A 208 -65.62 13.07 25.89
N ALA A 209 -64.82 12.45 25.02
CA ALA A 209 -65.35 11.75 23.83
C ALA A 209 -64.49 10.55 23.37
N ALA A 210 -65.17 9.43 23.12
CA ALA A 210 -64.80 8.25 22.29
C ALA A 210 -63.36 7.68 22.31
N ALA A 211 -63.24 6.38 22.61
CA ALA A 211 -61.98 5.64 22.52
C ALA A 211 -61.61 5.24 21.08
N GLN A 212 -60.30 5.21 20.78
CA GLN A 212 -59.71 4.60 19.58
C GLN A 212 -58.52 3.70 19.99
N PRO A 213 -58.14 2.68 19.18
CA PRO A 213 -57.27 1.60 19.64
C PRO A 213 -55.83 2.02 19.90
N LYS A 214 -55.25 1.42 20.95
CA LYS A 214 -53.89 1.68 21.43
C LYS A 214 -52.82 1.24 20.40
N PRO A 215 -51.92 2.13 19.96
CA PRO A 215 -50.75 1.74 19.17
C PRO A 215 -49.87 0.73 19.91
N ALA A 216 -49.29 -0.23 19.19
CA ALA A 216 -48.25 -1.09 19.73
C ALA A 216 -47.03 -0.25 20.13
N PRO A 217 -46.30 -0.60 21.21
CA PRO A 217 -45.10 0.12 21.59
C PRO A 217 -44.07 0.06 20.46
N ALA A 218 -43.56 1.22 20.06
CA ALA A 218 -42.54 1.31 19.02
C ALA A 218 -41.33 0.43 19.39
N ALA A 219 -40.83 -0.36 18.43
CA ALA A 219 -39.66 -1.19 18.64
C ALA A 219 -38.49 -0.32 19.12
N ALA A 220 -37.92 -0.68 20.28
CA ALA A 220 -36.83 0.08 20.87
C ALA A 220 -35.69 0.21 19.85
N ALA A 221 -35.26 1.43 19.59
CA ALA A 221 -34.20 1.71 18.62
C ALA A 221 -32.98 0.82 18.92
N ALA A 222 -32.54 0.08 17.92
CA ALA A 222 -31.42 -0.85 18.06
C ALA A 222 -30.20 -0.06 18.57
N LYS A 223 -29.73 -0.40 19.77
CA LYS A 223 -28.50 0.17 20.32
C LYS A 223 -27.38 -0.03 19.30
N PRO A 224 -26.47 0.95 19.12
CA PRO A 224 -25.25 0.73 18.36
C PRO A 224 -24.60 -0.57 18.83
N GLY A 225 -24.26 -1.44 17.87
CA GLY A 225 -23.74 -2.78 18.18
C GLY A 225 -22.55 -2.67 19.12
N ALA A 226 -22.54 -3.50 20.18
CA ALA A 226 -21.44 -3.48 21.14
C ALA A 226 -20.11 -3.66 20.40
N PRO A 227 -19.07 -2.86 20.72
CA PRO A 227 -17.79 -2.95 20.01
C PRO A 227 -17.27 -4.38 20.09
N ALA A 228 -16.82 -4.91 18.94
CA ALA A 228 -16.37 -6.29 18.85
C ALA A 228 -15.22 -6.53 19.83
N ALA A 229 -15.26 -7.64 20.57
CA ALA A 229 -14.27 -7.96 21.59
C ALA A 229 -12.87 -8.06 20.96
N PHE A 230 -12.00 -7.13 21.32
CA PHE A 230 -10.61 -7.04 20.85
C PHE A 230 -9.64 -7.34 21.99
N LYS A 231 -8.37 -7.58 21.63
CA LYS A 231 -7.27 -7.76 22.58
C LYS A 231 -6.03 -7.04 22.05
N ASP A 232 -5.57 -6.05 22.80
CA ASP A 232 -4.31 -5.40 22.51
C ASP A 232 -3.12 -6.29 22.87
N ILE A 233 -2.09 -6.25 22.02
CA ILE A 233 -0.82 -6.96 22.23
C ILE A 233 0.30 -5.94 22.05
N PRO A 234 1.12 -5.66 23.09
CA PRO A 234 2.15 -4.65 23.00
C PRO A 234 3.21 -5.00 21.95
N LEU A 235 3.70 -3.99 21.24
CA LEU A 235 4.75 -4.14 20.24
C LEU A 235 6.09 -4.46 20.94
N THR A 236 6.80 -5.47 20.43
CA THR A 236 8.19 -5.73 20.85
C THR A 236 9.15 -4.77 20.13
N THR A 237 10.24 -4.39 20.80
CA THR A 237 11.28 -3.50 20.23
C THR A 237 11.83 -4.02 18.90
N MET A 238 11.98 -5.35 18.76
CA MET A 238 12.42 -5.95 17.51
C MET A 238 11.39 -5.75 16.38
N ARG A 239 10.08 -5.86 16.67
CA ARG A 239 9.03 -5.63 15.68
C ARG A 239 8.92 -4.16 15.27
N SER A 240 9.11 -3.21 16.21
CA SER A 240 9.08 -1.77 15.86
C SER A 240 10.29 -1.35 15.02
N VAL A 241 11.48 -1.87 15.29
CA VAL A 241 12.68 -1.62 14.45
C VAL A 241 12.52 -2.21 13.04
N ILE A 242 11.99 -3.45 12.92
CA ILE A 242 11.70 -4.06 11.61
C ILE A 242 10.64 -3.25 10.86
N ALA A 243 9.56 -2.82 11.53
CA ALA A 243 8.51 -2.00 10.92
C ALA A 243 9.06 -0.66 10.40
N LYS A 244 9.94 0.02 11.15
CA LYS A 244 10.57 1.27 10.70
C LYS A 244 11.41 1.04 9.44
N ARG A 245 12.27 0.01 9.41
CA ARG A 245 13.12 -0.30 8.24
C ARG A 245 12.31 -0.70 7.00
N LEU A 246 11.22 -1.45 7.17
CA LEU A 246 10.33 -1.82 6.06
C LEU A 246 9.57 -0.60 5.51
N LEU A 247 9.16 0.33 6.37
CA LEU A 247 8.50 1.58 5.98
C LEU A 247 9.47 2.49 5.22
N GLU A 248 10.66 2.72 5.77
CA GLU A 248 11.78 3.45 5.16
C GLU A 248 12.12 2.90 3.75
N SER A 249 12.27 1.57 3.64
CA SER A 249 12.47 0.89 2.36
C SER A 249 11.33 1.15 1.36
N LYS A 250 10.07 1.05 1.81
CA LYS A 250 8.91 1.17 0.91
C LYS A 250 8.55 2.59 0.52
N GLN A 251 8.96 3.58 1.32
CA GLN A 251 8.79 5.01 1.01
C GLN A 251 9.92 5.53 0.11
N ASN A 252 11.17 5.12 0.35
CA ASN A 252 12.34 5.73 -0.28
C ASN A 252 12.84 4.99 -1.53
N LEU A 253 12.61 3.67 -1.63
CA LEU A 253 13.07 2.87 -2.78
C LEU A 253 11.93 2.68 -3.80
N PRO A 254 12.03 3.18 -5.04
CA PRO A 254 11.09 2.89 -6.11
C PRO A 254 11.21 1.43 -6.55
N HIS A 255 10.50 0.55 -5.85
CA HIS A 255 10.46 -0.87 -6.11
C HIS A 255 9.69 -1.17 -7.40
N TYR A 256 10.33 -1.89 -8.32
CA TYR A 256 9.65 -2.63 -9.38
C TYR A 256 9.92 -4.14 -9.23
N TYR A 257 9.16 -4.95 -9.95
CA TYR A 257 9.18 -6.41 -9.82
C TYR A 257 9.29 -7.06 -11.20
N VAL A 258 10.25 -7.97 -11.36
CA VAL A 258 10.42 -8.76 -12.59
C VAL A 258 10.31 -10.24 -12.23
N THR A 259 9.44 -10.98 -12.92
CA THR A 259 9.18 -12.40 -12.63
C THR A 259 9.54 -13.26 -13.82
N VAL A 260 10.27 -14.35 -13.56
CA VAL A 260 10.71 -15.33 -14.56
C VAL A 260 10.44 -16.74 -14.02
N GLU A 261 10.17 -17.66 -14.94
CA GLU A 261 10.01 -19.08 -14.65
C GLU A 261 11.20 -19.87 -15.17
N CYS A 262 11.72 -20.80 -14.36
CA CYS A 262 12.91 -21.60 -14.66
C CYS A 262 12.57 -23.11 -14.62
N GLU A 263 12.98 -23.88 -15.63
CA GLU A 263 12.96 -25.36 -15.59
C GLU A 263 14.06 -25.88 -14.62
N VAL A 264 13.67 -26.56 -13.55
CA VAL A 264 14.63 -27.04 -12.51
C VAL A 264 14.93 -28.54 -12.58
N ASP A 265 14.49 -29.25 -13.62
CA ASP A 265 14.67 -30.71 -13.73
C ASP A 265 16.14 -31.15 -13.81
N LYS A 266 17.00 -30.42 -14.51
CA LYS A 266 18.45 -30.70 -14.50
C LYS A 266 19.06 -30.50 -13.12
N LEU A 267 18.62 -29.46 -12.40
CA LEU A 267 19.06 -29.15 -11.04
C LEU A 267 18.61 -30.20 -10.02
N LEU A 268 17.38 -30.67 -10.09
CA LEU A 268 16.90 -31.77 -9.25
C LEU A 268 17.67 -33.07 -9.51
N LYS A 269 18.00 -33.39 -10.77
CA LYS A 269 18.85 -34.53 -11.14
C LYS A 269 20.29 -34.37 -10.62
N LEU A 270 20.91 -33.20 -10.79
CA LEU A 270 22.26 -32.92 -10.26
C LEU A 270 22.28 -33.01 -8.74
N ARG A 271 21.31 -32.39 -8.05
CA ARG A 271 21.16 -32.44 -6.58
C ARG A 271 21.04 -33.87 -6.07
N ALA A 272 20.28 -34.74 -6.76
CA ALA A 272 20.19 -36.16 -6.40
C ALA A 272 21.54 -36.88 -6.55
N ASN A 273 22.29 -36.60 -7.63
CA ASN A 273 23.60 -37.21 -7.86
C ASN A 273 24.68 -36.70 -6.89
N VAL A 274 24.67 -35.40 -6.55
CA VAL A 274 25.54 -34.80 -5.54
C VAL A 274 25.25 -35.41 -4.16
N ASN A 275 23.98 -35.46 -3.75
CA ASN A 275 23.61 -36.04 -2.46
C ASN A 275 24.04 -37.51 -2.33
N LYS A 276 23.86 -38.34 -3.37
CA LYS A 276 24.34 -39.74 -3.38
C LYS A 276 25.86 -39.90 -3.25
N LYS A 277 26.64 -38.92 -3.74
CA LYS A 277 28.11 -38.94 -3.61
C LYS A 277 28.55 -38.56 -2.19
N TYR A 278 28.00 -37.46 -1.65
CA TYR A 278 28.39 -36.90 -0.36
C TYR A 278 27.59 -37.45 0.84
N GLU A 279 26.74 -38.45 0.63
CA GLU A 279 25.97 -39.14 1.68
C GLU A 279 26.88 -39.72 2.78
N LYS A 280 28.04 -40.27 2.38
CA LYS A 280 29.07 -40.81 3.29
C LYS A 280 29.76 -39.73 4.14
N GLU A 281 29.72 -38.47 3.72
CA GLU A 281 30.27 -37.31 4.44
C GLU A 281 29.19 -36.59 5.27
N GLY A 282 27.94 -37.09 5.27
CA GLY A 282 26.79 -36.46 5.94
C GLY A 282 26.30 -35.16 5.31
N VAL A 283 26.86 -34.73 4.17
CA VAL A 283 26.53 -33.42 3.56
C VAL A 283 25.33 -33.55 2.63
N ARG A 284 24.14 -33.26 3.15
CA ARG A 284 22.91 -33.13 2.35
C ARG A 284 22.72 -31.71 1.82
N VAL A 285 22.71 -31.56 0.49
CA VAL A 285 22.53 -30.30 -0.25
C VAL A 285 21.05 -30.04 -0.55
N SER A 286 20.64 -28.78 -0.39
CA SER A 286 19.30 -28.23 -0.63
C SER A 286 19.18 -27.61 -2.03
N VAL A 287 17.98 -27.22 -2.46
CA VAL A 287 17.82 -26.40 -3.68
C VAL A 287 18.30 -24.97 -3.43
N ASN A 288 18.13 -24.48 -2.20
CA ASN A 288 18.52 -23.13 -1.78
C ASN A 288 20.03 -22.89 -1.91
N ASP A 289 20.85 -23.92 -1.69
CA ASP A 289 22.32 -23.83 -1.79
C ASP A 289 22.77 -23.60 -3.24
N PHE A 290 22.08 -24.20 -4.21
CA PHE A 290 22.29 -23.92 -5.64
C PHE A 290 21.77 -22.53 -6.01
N ILE A 291 20.63 -22.08 -5.47
CA ILE A 291 20.09 -20.74 -5.75
C ILE A 291 21.02 -19.65 -5.20
N ILE A 292 21.59 -19.81 -4.01
CA ILE A 292 22.61 -18.90 -3.46
C ILE A 292 23.82 -18.80 -4.40
N LYS A 293 24.31 -19.93 -4.93
CA LYS A 293 25.42 -19.94 -5.89
C LYS A 293 25.05 -19.30 -7.23
N ALA A 294 23.87 -19.60 -7.77
CA ALA A 294 23.37 -19.01 -9.02
C ALA A 294 23.19 -17.48 -8.91
N VAL A 295 22.66 -16.99 -7.77
CA VAL A 295 22.59 -15.56 -7.44
C VAL A 295 23.99 -14.95 -7.42
N ALA A 296 24.93 -15.59 -6.72
CA ALA A 296 26.28 -15.05 -6.59
C ALA A 296 27.04 -15.00 -7.93
N THR A 297 26.91 -16.04 -8.76
CA THR A 297 27.50 -16.03 -10.12
C THR A 297 26.78 -15.03 -11.05
N ALA A 298 25.45 -14.85 -10.94
CA ALA A 298 24.73 -13.83 -11.71
C ALA A 298 25.16 -12.40 -11.33
N CYS A 299 25.33 -12.11 -10.04
CA CYS A 299 25.91 -10.86 -9.55
C CYS A 299 27.35 -10.62 -10.04
N ARG A 300 28.17 -11.68 -10.23
CA ARG A 300 29.49 -11.57 -10.86
C ARG A 300 29.46 -11.35 -12.38
N LYS A 301 28.35 -11.67 -13.07
CA LYS A 301 28.16 -11.38 -14.51
C LYS A 301 27.52 -10.01 -14.76
N VAL A 302 26.70 -9.52 -13.83
CA VAL A 302 26.00 -8.23 -13.90
C VAL A 302 26.20 -7.51 -12.55
N PRO A 303 27.32 -6.78 -12.37
CA PRO A 303 27.70 -6.22 -11.07
C PRO A 303 26.85 -5.00 -10.67
N GLU A 304 26.22 -4.33 -11.63
CA GLU A 304 25.18 -3.30 -11.43
C GLU A 304 24.07 -3.78 -10.48
N ALA A 305 23.66 -5.06 -10.58
CA ALA A 305 22.66 -5.65 -9.70
C ALA A 305 23.19 -6.02 -8.29
N ASN A 306 24.51 -5.96 -8.09
CA ASN A 306 25.23 -6.15 -6.81
C ASN A 306 25.71 -4.80 -6.25
N SER A 307 24.85 -3.79 -6.33
CA SER A 307 25.13 -2.42 -5.89
C SER A 307 24.22 -1.95 -4.75
N ALA A 308 24.59 -0.83 -4.12
CA ALA A 308 23.79 -0.10 -3.15
C ALA A 308 23.75 1.40 -3.49
N TRP A 309 22.61 2.03 -3.21
CA TRP A 309 22.44 3.48 -3.31
C TRP A 309 22.95 4.18 -2.04
N MET A 310 23.88 5.13 -2.18
CA MET A 310 24.52 5.86 -1.06
C MET A 310 24.20 7.38 -1.11
N ASP A 311 23.09 7.77 -1.74
CA ASP A 311 22.55 9.13 -1.94
C ASP A 311 23.40 10.12 -2.75
N THR A 312 24.72 10.10 -2.56
CA THR A 312 25.70 10.91 -3.30
C THR A 312 26.44 10.12 -4.38
N PHE A 313 26.41 8.80 -4.32
CA PHE A 313 26.99 7.88 -5.31
C PHE A 313 26.30 6.51 -5.27
N ILE A 314 26.51 5.69 -6.30
CA ILE A 314 26.18 4.27 -6.30
C ILE A 314 27.44 3.50 -5.89
N ARG A 315 27.31 2.58 -4.94
CA ARG A 315 28.39 1.67 -4.52
C ARG A 315 28.18 0.31 -5.15
N GLU A 316 28.96 0.00 -6.18
CA GLU A 316 29.11 -1.36 -6.68
C GLU A 316 29.98 -2.19 -5.71
N TYR A 317 29.59 -3.43 -5.45
CA TYR A 317 30.39 -4.37 -4.66
C TYR A 317 31.03 -5.43 -5.56
N SER A 318 32.34 -5.64 -5.41
CA SER A 318 33.02 -6.71 -6.14
C SER A 318 32.66 -8.09 -5.61
N ASP A 319 32.75 -8.31 -4.30
CA ASP A 319 32.38 -9.58 -3.66
C ASP A 319 30.86 -9.68 -3.43
N VAL A 320 30.33 -10.91 -3.36
CA VAL A 320 28.88 -11.14 -3.25
C VAL A 320 28.53 -11.82 -1.93
N ASP A 321 27.92 -11.04 -1.03
CA ASP A 321 27.52 -11.48 0.31
C ASP A 321 26.01 -11.68 0.36
N VAL A 322 25.58 -12.95 0.36
CA VAL A 322 24.17 -13.31 0.16
C VAL A 322 23.44 -13.43 1.50
N SER A 323 22.51 -12.52 1.76
CA SER A 323 21.65 -12.52 2.96
C SER A 323 20.50 -13.52 2.77
N VAL A 324 20.41 -14.54 3.61
CA VAL A 324 19.39 -15.60 3.51
C VAL A 324 18.31 -15.38 4.56
N ALA A 325 17.07 -15.11 4.15
CA ALA A 325 15.97 -14.87 5.08
C ALA A 325 15.53 -16.19 5.76
N VAL A 326 15.66 -16.24 7.10
CA VAL A 326 15.28 -17.38 7.94
C VAL A 326 14.15 -16.95 8.88
N SER A 327 13.04 -17.70 8.86
CA SER A 327 11.94 -17.54 9.82
C SER A 327 12.28 -18.22 11.15
N THR A 328 12.00 -17.53 12.25
CA THR A 328 12.13 -18.02 13.64
C THR A 328 10.89 -17.62 14.44
N ASP A 329 10.65 -18.26 15.59
CA ASP A 329 9.43 -18.03 16.39
C ASP A 329 9.29 -16.59 16.90
N LYS A 330 10.39 -15.84 16.98
CA LYS A 330 10.41 -14.42 17.37
C LYS A 330 10.21 -13.47 16.19
N GLY A 331 10.51 -13.90 14.96
CA GLY A 331 10.42 -13.10 13.75
C GLY A 331 11.40 -13.52 12.65
N LEU A 332 11.58 -12.63 11.67
CA LEU A 332 12.50 -12.81 10.56
C LEU A 332 13.93 -12.39 10.94
N ILE A 333 14.93 -13.18 10.56
CA ILE A 333 16.35 -12.83 10.67
C ILE A 333 17.09 -13.22 9.39
N THR A 334 18.13 -12.46 9.03
CA THR A 334 18.80 -12.53 7.73
C THR A 334 20.30 -12.81 7.87
N PRO A 335 20.72 -14.03 8.26
CA PRO A 335 22.12 -14.42 8.25
C PRO A 335 22.78 -14.26 6.88
N ILE A 336 24.05 -13.87 6.86
CA ILE A 336 24.82 -13.53 5.66
C ILE A 336 25.79 -14.67 5.31
N VAL A 337 25.74 -15.15 4.06
CA VAL A 337 26.74 -16.06 3.49
C VAL A 337 27.79 -15.22 2.77
N PHE A 338 28.86 -14.90 3.48
CA PHE A 338 29.98 -14.10 2.95
C PHE A 338 30.68 -14.78 1.77
N SER A 339 30.99 -13.99 0.73
CA SER A 339 31.70 -14.38 -0.51
C SER A 339 31.15 -15.65 -1.16
N ALA A 340 29.82 -15.74 -1.28
CA ALA A 340 29.12 -16.91 -1.82
C ALA A 340 29.51 -17.22 -3.28
N ASP A 341 30.02 -16.24 -4.01
CA ASP A 341 30.55 -16.36 -5.36
C ASP A 341 31.84 -17.18 -5.42
N ARG A 342 32.70 -17.08 -4.40
CA ARG A 342 33.99 -17.82 -4.31
C ARG A 342 33.79 -19.25 -3.77
N LYS A 343 32.78 -19.44 -2.92
CA LYS A 343 32.53 -20.70 -2.20
C LYS A 343 31.91 -21.81 -3.06
N GLY A 344 32.15 -23.05 -2.66
CA GLY A 344 31.51 -24.23 -3.27
C GLY A 344 30.10 -24.49 -2.72
N VAL A 345 29.21 -25.09 -3.50
CA VAL A 345 27.82 -25.39 -3.06
C VAL A 345 27.78 -26.24 -1.78
N VAL A 346 28.74 -27.17 -1.62
CA VAL A 346 28.92 -27.98 -0.39
C VAL A 346 29.29 -27.13 0.83
N GLU A 347 30.10 -26.09 0.65
CA GLU A 347 30.54 -25.17 1.70
C GLU A 347 29.41 -24.22 2.09
N ILE A 348 28.74 -23.62 1.09
CA ILE A 348 27.50 -22.83 1.26
C ILE A 348 26.48 -23.64 2.06
N SER A 349 26.28 -24.92 1.70
CA SER A 349 25.37 -25.83 2.40
C SER A 349 25.80 -26.15 3.85
N LYS A 350 27.08 -25.98 4.22
CA LYS A 350 27.54 -26.07 5.62
C LYS A 350 27.29 -24.75 6.34
N SER A 351 27.74 -23.61 5.79
CA SER A 351 27.56 -22.28 6.37
C SER A 351 26.09 -21.93 6.62
N VAL A 352 25.20 -22.18 5.64
CA VAL A 352 23.76 -21.92 5.77
C VAL A 352 23.13 -22.75 6.90
N LYS A 353 23.56 -24.00 7.10
CA LYS A 353 23.04 -24.84 8.21
C LYS A 353 23.52 -24.34 9.57
N GLU A 354 24.79 -23.96 9.69
CA GLU A 354 25.36 -23.42 10.92
C GLU A 354 24.67 -22.09 11.30
N LEU A 355 24.57 -21.16 10.35
CA LEU A 355 23.94 -19.87 10.54
C LEU A 355 22.43 -19.99 10.82
N ALA A 356 21.71 -20.90 10.16
CA ALA A 356 20.29 -21.17 10.45
C ALA A 356 20.09 -21.86 11.81
N GLY A 357 21.07 -22.64 12.29
CA GLY A 357 21.13 -23.15 13.66
C GLY A 357 21.30 -22.03 14.66
N LYS A 358 22.38 -21.23 14.53
CA LYS A 358 22.64 -20.01 15.32
C LYS A 358 21.44 -19.06 15.34
N ALA A 359 20.73 -18.91 14.22
CA ALA A 359 19.54 -18.06 14.11
C ALA A 359 18.40 -18.53 15.03
N ARG A 360 18.04 -19.82 14.95
CA ARG A 360 16.99 -20.43 15.79
C ARG A 360 17.38 -20.42 17.27
N ASP A 361 18.64 -20.72 17.56
CA ASP A 361 19.23 -20.65 18.90
C ASP A 361 19.35 -19.22 19.46
N ASN A 362 19.14 -18.19 18.65
CA ASN A 362 19.35 -16.77 18.99
C ASN A 362 20.80 -16.44 19.40
N LYS A 363 21.79 -17.10 18.79
CA LYS A 363 23.23 -16.97 19.07
C LYS A 363 24.03 -16.23 17.97
N LEU A 364 23.36 -15.78 16.90
CA LEU A 364 23.99 -15.01 15.84
C LEU A 364 24.58 -13.70 16.37
N GLN A 365 25.81 -13.40 15.96
CA GLN A 365 26.50 -12.15 16.24
C GLN A 365 26.01 -11.03 15.32
N PRO A 366 26.05 -9.74 15.72
CA PRO A 366 25.62 -8.62 14.90
C PRO A 366 26.20 -8.61 13.48
N HIS A 367 27.48 -8.94 13.33
CA HIS A 367 28.14 -9.00 12.02
C HIS A 367 27.62 -10.13 11.13
N GLU A 368 27.05 -11.21 11.69
CA GLU A 368 26.51 -12.33 10.89
C GLU A 368 25.16 -11.99 10.22
N PHE A 369 24.50 -10.88 10.58
CA PHE A 369 23.20 -10.48 10.03
C PHE A 369 23.04 -8.97 9.69
N GLN A 370 24.12 -8.19 9.78
CA GLN A 370 24.13 -6.76 9.40
C GLN A 370 25.05 -6.56 8.19
N GLY A 371 24.49 -6.04 7.09
CA GLY A 371 25.18 -5.93 5.81
C GLY A 371 24.66 -6.93 4.78
N GLY A 372 25.57 -7.54 4.02
CA GLY A 372 25.25 -8.31 2.82
C GLY A 372 24.92 -7.40 1.63
N THR A 373 25.18 -7.86 0.41
CA THR A 373 24.99 -7.08 -0.82
C THR A 373 23.65 -7.36 -1.51
N ILE A 374 23.13 -8.59 -1.36
CA ILE A 374 21.85 -9.02 -1.95
C ILE A 374 21.08 -9.96 -1.00
N SER A 375 19.75 -9.86 -0.98
CA SER A 375 18.88 -10.71 -0.15
C SER A 375 18.18 -11.82 -0.96
N ILE A 376 17.95 -12.96 -0.32
CA ILE A 376 17.14 -14.07 -0.83
C ILE A 376 16.07 -14.45 0.22
N SER A 377 14.82 -14.59 -0.23
CA SER A 377 13.70 -15.10 0.57
C SER A 377 13.00 -16.26 -0.15
N ASN A 378 12.65 -17.31 0.59
CA ASN A 378 12.09 -18.54 0.03
C ASN A 378 10.84 -18.98 0.79
N LEU A 379 9.69 -18.93 0.13
CA LEU A 379 8.39 -19.34 0.69
C LEU A 379 7.83 -20.60 0.01
N GLY A 380 8.60 -21.27 -0.84
CA GLY A 380 8.17 -22.49 -1.53
C GLY A 380 7.75 -23.62 -0.57
N MET A 381 8.32 -23.68 0.65
CA MET A 381 7.92 -24.64 1.68
C MET A 381 6.50 -24.42 2.23
N PHE A 382 5.91 -23.23 2.01
CA PHE A 382 4.54 -22.88 2.40
C PHE A 382 3.55 -22.99 1.23
N GLY A 383 3.98 -23.51 0.07
CA GLY A 383 3.12 -23.66 -1.12
C GLY A 383 2.82 -22.35 -1.86
N VAL A 384 3.55 -21.27 -1.57
CA VAL A 384 3.36 -19.96 -2.21
C VAL A 384 3.93 -20.01 -3.64
N ASN A 385 3.08 -19.89 -4.66
CA ASN A 385 3.50 -19.92 -6.07
C ASN A 385 4.37 -18.71 -6.45
N GLN A 386 4.00 -17.51 -6.02
CA GLN A 386 4.69 -16.26 -6.32
C GLN A 386 4.45 -15.28 -5.17
N PHE A 387 5.46 -14.47 -4.83
CA PHE A 387 5.31 -13.32 -3.94
C PHE A 387 6.36 -12.26 -4.31
N CYS A 388 6.08 -11.00 -3.98
CA CYS A 388 7.07 -9.93 -4.01
C CYS A 388 7.62 -9.72 -2.59
N ALA A 389 8.91 -9.44 -2.47
CA ALA A 389 9.53 -9.10 -1.19
C ALA A 389 9.79 -7.59 -1.10
N VAL A 390 10.02 -7.10 0.12
CA VAL A 390 10.51 -5.73 0.36
C VAL A 390 12.02 -5.80 0.50
N ILE A 391 12.73 -4.90 -0.17
CA ILE A 391 14.20 -4.84 -0.15
C ILE A 391 14.66 -4.42 1.26
N ASN A 392 15.80 -4.95 1.72
CA ASN A 392 16.42 -4.54 2.99
C ASN A 392 17.48 -3.45 2.72
N PRO A 393 17.28 -2.18 3.12
CA PRO A 393 18.30 -1.15 2.93
C PRO A 393 19.60 -1.51 3.66
N PRO A 394 20.80 -1.23 3.09
CA PRO A 394 21.04 -0.41 1.89
C PRO A 394 21.09 -1.20 0.56
N GLN A 395 20.72 -2.48 0.53
CA GLN A 395 20.78 -3.31 -0.68
C GLN A 395 19.82 -2.79 -1.76
N SER A 396 20.15 -2.98 -3.05
CA SER A 396 19.24 -2.62 -4.17
C SER A 396 18.36 -3.77 -4.69
N CYS A 397 18.60 -5.02 -4.26
CA CYS A 397 17.94 -6.22 -4.81
C CYS A 397 17.49 -7.23 -3.73
N ILE A 398 16.32 -7.84 -3.92
CA ILE A 398 15.89 -9.04 -3.19
C ILE A 398 15.21 -10.06 -4.11
N LEU A 399 15.63 -11.32 -4.02
CA LEU A 399 15.05 -12.45 -4.77
C LEU A 399 13.99 -13.18 -3.95
N ALA A 400 12.78 -13.29 -4.47
CA ALA A 400 11.67 -14.05 -3.90
C ALA A 400 11.47 -15.38 -4.67
N ILE A 401 11.57 -16.51 -3.96
CA ILE A 401 11.51 -17.87 -4.51
C ILE A 401 10.19 -18.53 -4.13
N GLY A 402 9.35 -18.81 -5.14
CA GLY A 402 8.09 -19.53 -4.97
C GLY A 402 8.27 -21.04 -4.81
N THR A 403 7.16 -21.78 -4.84
CA THR A 403 7.16 -23.24 -4.85
C THR A 403 7.44 -23.79 -6.26
N THR A 404 7.91 -25.03 -6.33
CA THR A 404 8.06 -25.74 -7.60
C THR A 404 6.71 -26.30 -8.02
N THR A 405 6.20 -25.86 -9.17
CA THR A 405 4.96 -26.36 -9.75
C THR A 405 5.26 -27.29 -10.92
N LYS A 406 4.39 -28.28 -11.15
CA LYS A 406 4.48 -29.11 -12.36
C LYS A 406 3.70 -28.46 -13.49
N LYS A 407 4.33 -28.27 -14.65
CA LYS A 407 3.68 -27.77 -15.87
C LYS A 407 3.88 -28.75 -17.02
N LEU A 408 2.91 -28.79 -17.94
CA LEU A 408 3.05 -29.49 -19.21
C LEU A 408 3.59 -28.51 -20.24
N VAL A 409 4.76 -28.83 -20.80
CA VAL A 409 5.40 -28.06 -21.87
C VAL A 409 5.29 -28.86 -23.16
N ALA A 410 4.95 -28.20 -24.27
CA ALA A 410 4.91 -28.85 -25.58
C ALA A 410 6.32 -29.33 -25.96
N ASP A 411 6.42 -30.56 -26.44
CA ASP A 411 7.70 -31.19 -26.73
C ASP A 411 7.59 -32.00 -28.03
N PRO A 412 8.24 -31.56 -29.14
CA PRO A 412 8.10 -32.20 -30.44
C PRO A 412 8.83 -33.55 -30.51
N ASP A 413 9.82 -33.80 -29.63
CA ASP A 413 10.59 -35.04 -29.58
C ASP A 413 9.89 -36.11 -28.72
N SER A 414 8.87 -35.71 -27.95
CA SER A 414 8.02 -36.60 -27.16
C SER A 414 6.96 -37.27 -28.04
N LEU A 415 6.90 -38.62 -28.00
CA LEU A 415 5.80 -39.43 -28.58
C LEU A 415 4.39 -39.06 -28.08
N LYS A 416 4.26 -38.20 -27.06
CA LYS A 416 3.00 -37.68 -26.53
C LYS A 416 2.72 -36.21 -26.94
N GLY A 417 3.67 -35.54 -27.60
CA GLY A 417 3.61 -34.11 -27.94
C GLY A 417 3.83 -33.14 -26.77
N PHE A 418 4.06 -33.67 -25.56
CA PHE A 418 4.32 -32.88 -24.36
C PHE A 418 5.27 -33.61 -23.41
N ARG A 419 5.95 -32.83 -22.55
CA ARG A 419 6.69 -33.30 -21.36
C ARG A 419 6.15 -32.66 -20.09
N GLU A 420 6.25 -33.38 -18.97
CA GLU A 420 6.00 -32.83 -17.64
C GLU A 420 7.30 -32.21 -17.10
N VAL A 421 7.24 -30.95 -16.69
CA VAL A 421 8.39 -30.13 -16.27
C VAL A 421 8.17 -29.58 -14.87
N ASN A 422 9.19 -29.64 -14.02
CA ASN A 422 9.23 -28.97 -12.73
C ASN A 422 9.70 -27.51 -12.94
N VAL A 423 8.77 -26.57 -12.75
CA VAL A 423 8.97 -25.14 -13.00
C VAL A 423 8.99 -24.38 -11.67
N LEU A 424 10.03 -23.58 -11.47
CA LEU A 424 10.17 -22.68 -10.32
C LEU A 424 9.89 -21.24 -10.77
N THR A 425 8.88 -20.61 -10.17
CA THR A 425 8.59 -19.18 -10.37
C THR A 425 9.43 -18.35 -9.40
N VAL A 426 10.15 -17.35 -9.93
CA VAL A 426 11.07 -16.50 -9.18
C VAL A 426 10.80 -15.03 -9.50
N THR A 427 10.71 -14.18 -8.48
CA THR A 427 10.46 -12.75 -8.61
C THR A 427 11.62 -11.96 -8.02
N LEU A 428 12.34 -11.20 -8.85
CA LEU A 428 13.29 -10.19 -8.40
C LEU A 428 12.52 -8.91 -8.07
N SER A 429 12.79 -8.33 -6.91
CA SER A 429 12.35 -6.98 -6.54
C SER A 429 13.58 -6.08 -6.47
N ALA A 430 13.59 -4.97 -7.21
CA ALA A 430 14.78 -4.13 -7.38
C ALA A 430 14.46 -2.63 -7.25
N ASP A 431 15.47 -1.85 -6.85
CA ASP A 431 15.46 -0.39 -6.79
C ASP A 431 15.78 0.22 -8.16
N HIS A 432 14.79 0.87 -8.78
CA HIS A 432 14.91 1.42 -10.13
C HIS A 432 15.88 2.63 -10.24
N ARG A 433 16.47 3.10 -9.13
CA ARG A 433 17.52 4.14 -9.14
C ARG A 433 18.93 3.58 -9.41
N VAL A 434 19.08 2.26 -9.30
CA VAL A 434 20.37 1.55 -9.44
C VAL A 434 20.30 0.46 -10.50
N VAL A 435 19.16 -0.23 -10.60
CA VAL A 435 18.96 -1.36 -11.51
C VAL A 435 17.81 -1.02 -12.45
N ASP A 436 18.09 -0.88 -13.74
CA ASP A 436 17.07 -0.66 -14.76
C ASP A 436 16.36 -1.96 -15.15
N GLY A 437 15.19 -1.83 -15.79
CA GLY A 437 14.43 -2.97 -16.34
C GLY A 437 15.26 -3.87 -17.27
N ALA A 438 16.18 -3.30 -18.05
CA ALA A 438 17.11 -4.06 -18.89
C ALA A 438 18.16 -4.85 -18.06
N VAL A 439 18.75 -4.21 -17.06
CA VAL A 439 19.77 -4.81 -16.17
C VAL A 439 19.18 -5.99 -15.40
N ALA A 440 18.00 -5.81 -14.81
CA ALA A 440 17.28 -6.88 -14.13
C ALA A 440 16.90 -8.03 -15.08
N ALA A 441 16.56 -7.75 -16.34
CA ALA A 441 16.28 -8.78 -17.34
C ALA A 441 17.53 -9.57 -17.74
N VAL A 442 18.70 -8.92 -17.86
CA VAL A 442 19.99 -9.60 -18.14
C VAL A 442 20.45 -10.42 -16.93
N TRP A 443 20.33 -9.89 -15.71
CA TRP A 443 20.63 -10.63 -14.49
C TRP A 443 19.71 -11.86 -14.34
N LEU A 444 18.39 -11.70 -14.56
CA LEU A 444 17.43 -12.81 -14.51
C LEU A 444 17.64 -13.83 -15.63
N LYS A 445 18.10 -13.40 -16.81
CA LYS A 445 18.51 -14.30 -17.89
C LYS A 445 19.67 -15.19 -17.44
N HIS A 446 20.75 -14.61 -16.90
CA HIS A 446 21.89 -15.40 -16.43
C HIS A 446 21.53 -16.27 -15.22
N PHE A 447 20.76 -15.76 -14.27
CA PHE A 447 20.22 -16.56 -13.17
C PHE A 447 19.40 -17.77 -13.67
N ARG A 448 18.55 -17.56 -14.69
CA ARG A 448 17.78 -18.64 -15.34
C ARG A 448 18.70 -19.65 -16.04
N GLU A 449 19.70 -19.19 -16.80
CA GLU A 449 20.70 -20.05 -17.46
C GLU A 449 21.42 -20.96 -16.43
N PHE A 450 21.84 -20.41 -15.29
CA PHE A 450 22.44 -21.19 -14.19
C PHE A 450 21.49 -22.22 -13.56
N MET A 451 20.19 -21.89 -13.46
CA MET A 451 19.18 -22.79 -12.89
C MET A 451 18.73 -23.90 -13.86
N GLU A 452 18.63 -23.58 -15.15
CA GLU A 452 18.23 -24.51 -16.22
C GLU A 452 19.39 -25.36 -16.75
N ASP A 453 20.64 -24.89 -16.67
CA ASP A 453 21.83 -25.73 -16.80
C ASP A 453 22.87 -25.50 -15.68
N PRO A 454 22.75 -26.24 -14.56
CA PRO A 454 23.67 -26.15 -13.43
C PRO A 454 25.14 -26.46 -13.72
N GLN A 455 25.51 -26.99 -14.89
CA GLN A 455 26.92 -27.15 -15.26
C GLN A 455 27.59 -25.80 -15.52
N THR A 456 26.83 -24.80 -15.96
CA THR A 456 27.32 -23.44 -16.23
C THR A 456 27.75 -22.68 -14.96
N MET A 457 27.31 -23.11 -13.76
CA MET A 457 27.76 -22.57 -12.47
C MET A 457 29.19 -22.98 -12.06
N ILE A 458 29.88 -23.78 -12.88
CA ILE A 458 31.26 -24.23 -12.66
C ILE A 458 32.26 -23.29 -13.38
N LEU A 459 31.77 -22.44 -14.29
CA LEU A 459 32.52 -21.50 -15.14
C LEU A 459 32.48 -20.05 -14.62
#